data_AF-A0A248JNK1-F1
#
_entry.id   AF-A0A248JNK1-F1
#
_cell.length_a   1.000
_cell.length_b   1.000
_cell.length_c   1.000
_cell.angle_alpha   90.00
_cell.angle_beta   90.00
_cell.angle_gamma   90.00
#
_symmetry.space_group_name_H-M   'P 1'
#
loop_
_entity.id
_entity.type
_entity.pdbx_description
1 polymer ?
#
loop_
_entity_poly.entity_id
_entity_poly.type
_entity_poly.pdbx_seq_one_letter_code
_entity_poly.pdbx_strand_id
1 'polypeptide(L)'
;MDNRTRDAGGAGRRQFLMAMAAAGAALTPVALWAQVRTGADAPAAKALAPSQQALLDRVADLTIPDSDTPGALAVGVPAFVALALAHGLEGAGAPVPAARFTGGAAPEGATVLDWLTFELDLKTGGAFLAAAPAAQAQALAALDGAAYAPGGPPGGDASPWRVLKGLIVTGYYTSEAGASQELQYELVPGHWDPDVPVGPHARAWSNDWTAVDFG
;
A
#
# COMPACT_ATOMS: atom_id res chain seq x y z
N MET A 1 -24.78 -58.01 40.64
CA MET A 1 -25.16 -56.82 39.86
C MET A 1 -23.94 -55.94 39.72
N ASP A 2 -23.56 -55.68 38.45
CA ASP A 2 -22.86 -54.51 37.90
C ASP A 2 -22.13 -53.56 38.87
N ASN A 3 -20.85 -53.22 38.64
CA ASN A 3 -20.44 -52.29 37.57
C ASN A 3 -18.91 -51.99 37.61
N ARG A 4 -18.24 -52.38 36.52
CA ARG A 4 -17.20 -51.64 35.75
C ARG A 4 -15.94 -51.02 36.42
N THR A 5 -14.80 -51.63 36.06
CA THR A 5 -13.62 -51.05 35.36
C THR A 5 -13.06 -49.68 35.81
N ARG A 6 -11.83 -49.72 36.35
CA ARG A 6 -10.73 -48.72 36.37
C ARG A 6 -9.55 -49.45 37.04
N ASP A 7 -8.30 -49.50 36.59
CA ASP A 7 -7.48 -48.56 35.86
C ASP A 7 -6.40 -49.31 35.05
N ALA A 8 -6.28 -48.99 33.77
CA ALA A 8 -5.07 -49.23 32.97
C ALA A 8 -4.87 -48.00 32.10
N GLY A 9 -3.80 -47.22 32.33
CA GLY A 9 -3.53 -46.05 31.48
C GLY A 9 -2.64 -44.93 32.04
N GLY A 10 -1.73 -45.20 32.97
CA GLY A 10 -0.81 -44.19 33.52
C GLY A 10 0.42 -43.86 32.63
N ALA A 11 0.76 -44.71 31.66
CA ALA A 11 1.99 -44.58 30.88
C ALA A 11 1.85 -43.76 29.58
N GLY A 12 0.67 -43.72 28.96
CA GLY A 12 0.47 -43.13 27.63
C GLY A 12 0.49 -41.59 27.60
N ARG A 13 -0.06 -40.92 28.63
CA ARG A 13 -0.15 -39.44 28.64
C ARG A 13 1.20 -38.76 28.80
N ARG A 14 2.09 -39.30 29.65
CA ARG A 14 3.44 -38.76 29.85
C ARG A 14 4.33 -38.97 28.63
N GLN A 15 4.25 -40.13 27.99
CA GLN A 15 5.02 -40.39 26.75
C GLN A 15 4.48 -39.58 25.57
N PHE A 16 3.17 -39.34 25.47
CA PHE A 16 2.59 -38.48 24.44
C PHE A 16 3.02 -37.00 24.62
N LEU A 17 3.00 -36.48 25.85
CA LEU A 17 3.45 -35.10 26.12
C LEU A 17 4.97 -34.93 25.91
N MET A 18 5.77 -35.95 26.23
CA MET A 18 7.21 -35.94 25.94
C MET A 18 7.52 -36.07 24.44
N ALA A 19 6.72 -36.83 23.69
CA ALA A 19 6.85 -36.93 22.23
C ALA A 19 6.44 -35.64 21.51
N MET A 20 5.42 -34.92 22.00
CA MET A 20 5.06 -33.60 21.50
C MET A 20 6.11 -32.52 21.81
N ALA A 21 6.82 -32.63 22.93
CA ALA A 21 7.95 -31.74 23.24
C ALA A 21 9.17 -31.99 22.34
N ALA A 22 9.40 -33.23 21.90
CA ALA A 22 10.51 -33.59 21.01
C ALA A 22 10.25 -33.27 19.52
N ALA A 23 8.98 -33.14 19.09
CA ALA A 23 8.62 -32.66 17.76
C ALA A 23 8.59 -31.12 17.64
N GLY A 24 8.81 -30.39 18.74
CA GLY A 24 8.78 -28.93 18.80
C GLY A 24 10.13 -28.23 18.59
N ALA A 25 11.16 -28.95 18.15
CA ALA A 25 12.50 -28.40 17.98
C ALA A 25 12.91 -28.33 16.50
N ALA A 26 12.34 -27.36 15.76
CA ALA A 26 13.01 -26.70 14.61
C ALA A 26 12.24 -25.51 14.00
N LEU A 27 11.24 -24.95 14.66
CA LEU A 27 10.72 -23.62 14.29
C LEU A 27 10.81 -22.73 15.50
N THR A 28 12.00 -22.18 15.73
CA THR A 28 12.13 -21.07 16.66
C THR A 28 11.24 -19.92 16.18
N PRO A 29 10.68 -19.10 17.07
CA PRO A 29 10.04 -17.85 16.67
C PRO A 29 10.96 -17.06 15.72
N VAL A 30 12.27 -17.06 15.97
CA VAL A 30 13.27 -16.46 15.08
C VAL A 30 13.25 -17.02 13.66
N ALA A 31 13.08 -18.33 13.45
CA ALA A 31 12.98 -18.92 12.12
C ALA A 31 11.66 -18.57 11.43
N LEU A 32 10.55 -18.53 12.17
CA LEU A 32 9.26 -18.08 11.66
C LEU A 32 9.30 -16.60 11.26
N TRP A 33 9.91 -15.75 12.11
CA TRP A 33 10.14 -14.33 11.84
C TRP A 33 11.18 -14.10 10.73
N ALA A 34 12.15 -15.01 10.54
CA ALA A 34 13.09 -14.97 9.43
C ALA A 34 12.41 -15.31 8.09
N GLN A 35 11.48 -16.27 8.07
CA GLN A 35 10.68 -16.55 6.86
C GLN A 35 9.75 -15.38 6.48
N VAL A 36 9.23 -14.65 7.46
CA VAL A 36 8.50 -13.38 7.24
C VAL A 36 9.44 -12.30 6.66
N ARG A 37 10.73 -12.27 7.06
CA ARG A 37 11.73 -11.37 6.47
C ARG A 37 12.20 -11.77 5.08
N THR A 38 12.17 -13.06 4.72
CA THR A 38 12.66 -13.54 3.42
C THR A 38 11.57 -13.78 2.38
N GLY A 39 10.28 -13.58 2.73
CA GLY A 39 9.17 -13.70 1.77
C GLY A 39 9.11 -15.07 1.09
N ALA A 40 9.52 -16.14 1.78
CA ALA A 40 9.92 -17.40 1.13
C ALA A 40 8.77 -18.22 0.52
N ASP A 41 7.51 -17.96 0.88
CA ASP A 41 6.36 -18.73 0.41
C ASP A 41 5.23 -17.88 -0.22
N ALA A 42 5.46 -16.58 -0.42
CA ALA A 42 4.61 -15.83 -1.35
C ALA A 42 5.02 -16.24 -2.78
N PRO A 43 4.09 -16.56 -3.70
CA PRO A 43 4.46 -16.67 -5.11
C PRO A 43 5.22 -15.39 -5.45
N ALA A 44 6.48 -15.53 -5.90
CA ALA A 44 7.36 -14.40 -6.14
C ALA A 44 6.63 -13.44 -7.06
N ALA A 45 6.11 -12.36 -6.48
CA ALA A 45 5.49 -11.30 -7.24
C ALA A 45 6.50 -10.89 -8.30
N LYS A 46 6.07 -10.86 -9.56
CA LYS A 46 6.97 -10.48 -10.65
C LYS A 46 7.50 -9.10 -10.32
N ALA A 47 8.81 -9.02 -10.05
CA ALA A 47 9.46 -7.76 -9.74
C ALA A 47 9.18 -6.75 -10.86
N LEU A 48 8.92 -5.50 -10.48
CA LEU A 48 8.67 -4.43 -11.46
C LEU A 48 9.87 -4.29 -12.39
N ALA A 49 9.59 -3.97 -13.66
CA ALA A 49 10.65 -3.61 -14.58
C ALA A 49 11.37 -2.34 -14.08
N PRO A 50 12.68 -2.16 -14.35
CA PRO A 50 13.41 -0.98 -13.88
C PRO A 50 12.78 0.35 -14.29
N SER A 51 12.19 0.42 -15.49
CA SER A 51 11.46 1.61 -15.96
C SER A 51 10.17 1.86 -15.18
N GLN A 52 9.44 0.81 -14.81
CA GLN A 52 8.23 0.90 -13.98
C GLN A 52 8.58 1.31 -12.55
N GLN A 53 9.69 0.82 -12.00
CA GLN A 53 10.19 1.28 -10.69
C GLN A 53 10.56 2.77 -10.74
N ALA A 54 11.33 3.20 -11.74
CA ALA A 54 11.72 4.60 -11.89
C ALA A 54 10.50 5.53 -12.07
N LEU A 55 9.47 5.08 -12.79
CA LEU A 55 8.20 5.78 -12.90
C LEU A 55 7.53 5.92 -11.53
N LEU A 56 7.42 4.81 -10.79
CA LEU A 56 6.77 4.79 -9.49
C LEU A 56 7.51 5.68 -8.48
N ASP A 57 8.83 5.60 -8.43
CA ASP A 57 9.67 6.45 -7.59
C ASP A 57 9.42 7.93 -7.89
N ARG A 58 9.44 8.30 -9.18
CA ARG A 58 9.26 9.69 -9.60
C ARG A 58 7.85 10.21 -9.33
N VAL A 59 6.83 9.40 -9.57
CA VAL A 59 5.44 9.80 -9.35
C VAL A 59 5.11 9.87 -7.85
N ALA A 60 5.65 8.97 -7.03
CA ALA A 60 5.53 9.06 -5.58
C ALA A 60 6.18 10.34 -5.03
N ASP A 61 7.41 10.64 -5.48
CA ASP A 61 8.13 11.88 -5.14
C ASP A 61 7.36 13.14 -5.56
N LEU A 62 6.76 13.16 -6.74
CA LEU A 62 5.92 14.29 -7.17
C LEU A 62 4.59 14.39 -6.42
N THR A 63 4.07 13.28 -5.90
CA THR A 63 2.79 13.25 -5.18
C THR A 63 2.94 13.76 -3.75
N ILE A 64 4.02 13.34 -3.07
CA ILE A 64 4.37 13.79 -1.71
C ILE A 64 5.88 14.04 -1.68
N PRO A 65 6.32 15.23 -2.10
CA PRO A 65 7.75 15.59 -2.12
C PRO A 65 8.29 15.81 -0.71
N ASP A 66 9.62 15.84 -0.60
CA ASP A 66 10.26 16.31 0.63
C ASP A 66 9.84 17.76 0.95
N SER A 67 9.57 18.01 2.22
CA SER A 67 9.24 19.33 2.75
C SER A 67 9.98 19.55 4.09
N ASP A 68 9.31 20.13 5.08
CA ASP A 68 9.79 20.12 6.47
C ASP A 68 9.75 18.71 7.09
N THR A 69 9.11 17.75 6.41
CA THR A 69 9.08 16.32 6.71
C THR A 69 9.61 15.51 5.51
N PRO A 70 10.17 14.30 5.74
CA PRO A 70 10.55 13.39 4.66
C PRO A 70 9.34 13.06 3.77
N GLY A 71 9.51 13.08 2.46
CA GLY A 71 8.49 12.77 1.45
C GLY A 71 8.33 11.27 1.20
N ALA A 72 7.46 10.91 0.26
CA ALA A 72 7.10 9.53 -0.04
C ALA A 72 8.30 8.66 -0.47
N LEU A 73 9.23 9.23 -1.23
CA LEU A 73 10.41 8.50 -1.66
C LEU A 73 11.33 8.18 -0.47
N ALA A 74 11.53 9.15 0.43
CA ALA A 74 12.42 9.02 1.58
C ALA A 74 11.95 7.95 2.59
N VAL A 75 10.65 7.68 2.66
CA VAL A 75 10.07 6.68 3.57
C VAL A 75 9.73 5.34 2.91
N GLY A 76 10.14 5.14 1.65
CA GLY A 76 10.00 3.86 0.97
C GLY A 76 8.60 3.54 0.45
N VAL A 77 7.74 4.55 0.23
CA VAL A 77 6.41 4.36 -0.35
C VAL A 77 6.42 3.57 -1.67
N PRO A 78 7.37 3.77 -2.61
CA PRO A 78 7.40 2.96 -3.84
C PRO A 78 7.48 1.45 -3.60
N ALA A 79 8.21 1.01 -2.56
CA ALA A 79 8.31 -0.41 -2.22
C ALA A 79 6.97 -0.96 -1.70
N PHE A 80 6.27 -0.18 -0.87
CA PHE A 80 4.92 -0.52 -0.43
C PHE A 80 3.96 -0.63 -1.61
N VAL A 81 3.96 0.37 -2.51
CA VAL A 81 3.05 0.38 -3.66
C VAL A 81 3.35 -0.78 -4.61
N ALA A 82 4.62 -1.12 -4.86
CA ALA A 82 4.99 -2.28 -5.65
C ALA A 82 4.42 -3.60 -5.06
N LEU A 83 4.50 -3.75 -3.74
CA LEU A 83 3.90 -4.89 -3.03
C LEU A 83 2.36 -4.88 -3.11
N ALA A 84 1.74 -3.72 -2.93
CA ALA A 84 0.29 -3.54 -3.03
C ALA A 84 -0.24 -3.94 -4.43
N LEU A 85 0.45 -3.51 -5.49
CA LEU A 85 0.16 -3.89 -6.88
C LEU A 85 0.29 -5.40 -7.09
N ALA A 86 1.39 -5.98 -6.61
CA ALA A 86 1.68 -7.40 -6.70
C ALA A 86 0.61 -8.28 -6.03
N HIS A 87 0.06 -7.82 -4.90
CA HIS A 87 -0.97 -8.54 -4.15
C HIS A 87 -2.40 -8.11 -4.47
N GLY A 88 -2.58 -7.20 -5.43
CA GLY A 88 -3.90 -6.74 -5.87
C GLY A 88 -4.68 -5.95 -4.81
N LEU A 89 -3.99 -5.27 -3.89
CA LEU A 89 -4.63 -4.39 -2.92
C LEU A 89 -5.48 -3.34 -3.66
N GLU A 90 -6.71 -3.11 -3.20
CA GLU A 90 -7.69 -2.23 -3.87
C GLU A 90 -7.98 -2.59 -5.35
N GLY A 91 -7.75 -3.85 -5.74
CA GLY A 91 -7.93 -4.31 -7.12
C GLY A 91 -6.82 -3.86 -8.08
N ALA A 92 -5.73 -3.27 -7.59
CA ALA A 92 -4.70 -2.64 -8.41
C ALA A 92 -3.84 -3.61 -9.25
N GLY A 93 -3.98 -4.93 -9.01
CA GLY A 93 -3.34 -5.99 -9.80
C GLY A 93 -4.13 -6.40 -11.05
N ALA A 94 -5.36 -5.90 -11.22
CA ALA A 94 -6.16 -6.20 -12.39
C ALA A 94 -5.65 -5.43 -13.64
N PRO A 95 -5.71 -6.03 -14.83
CA PRO A 95 -5.43 -5.32 -16.07
C PRO A 95 -6.34 -4.10 -16.25
N VAL A 96 -5.77 -3.00 -16.73
CA VAL A 96 -6.51 -1.78 -17.01
C VAL A 96 -7.27 -1.96 -18.34
N PRO A 97 -8.60 -1.74 -18.39
CA PRO A 97 -9.37 -1.85 -19.63
C PRO A 97 -8.87 -0.88 -20.69
N ALA A 98 -8.86 -1.32 -21.95
CA ALA A 98 -8.36 -0.52 -23.07
C ALA A 98 -9.07 0.84 -23.22
N ALA A 99 -10.35 0.91 -22.86
CA ALA A 99 -11.13 2.15 -22.87
C ALA A 99 -10.61 3.25 -21.92
N ARG A 100 -9.70 2.91 -20.99
CA ARG A 100 -9.09 3.88 -20.06
C ARG A 100 -7.86 4.59 -20.63
N PHE A 101 -7.30 4.13 -21.75
CA PHE A 101 -6.14 4.75 -22.41
C PHE A 101 -6.61 5.88 -23.33
N THR A 102 -6.01 7.07 -23.20
CA THR A 102 -6.33 8.21 -24.04
C THR A 102 -5.62 8.11 -25.40
N GLY A 103 -6.36 7.88 -26.49
CA GLY A 103 -5.80 8.04 -27.83
C GLY A 103 -4.88 6.92 -28.35
N GLY A 104 -5.08 5.67 -27.92
CA GLY A 104 -4.36 4.52 -28.47
C GLY A 104 -5.04 3.17 -28.20
N ALA A 105 -4.53 2.11 -28.82
CA ALA A 105 -4.90 0.74 -28.47
C ALA A 105 -4.04 0.30 -27.27
N ALA A 106 -4.69 -0.02 -26.16
CA ALA A 106 -3.99 -0.53 -24.99
C ALA A 106 -3.39 -1.92 -25.29
N PRO A 107 -2.16 -2.21 -24.82
CA PRO A 107 -1.64 -3.57 -24.82
C PRO A 107 -2.57 -4.51 -24.05
N GLU A 108 -2.72 -5.74 -24.54
CA GLU A 108 -3.46 -6.77 -23.80
C GLU A 108 -2.75 -7.05 -22.47
N GLY A 109 -3.52 -7.05 -21.37
CA GLY A 109 -2.97 -7.27 -20.03
C GLY A 109 -2.19 -6.08 -19.45
N ALA A 110 -2.32 -4.88 -20.03
CA ALA A 110 -1.64 -3.69 -19.54
C ALA A 110 -1.98 -3.41 -18.06
N THR A 111 -0.93 -3.16 -17.26
CA THR A 111 -1.04 -2.85 -15.84
C THR A 111 -1.34 -1.36 -15.63
N VAL A 112 -1.61 -0.97 -14.37
CA VAL A 112 -1.75 0.45 -14.02
C VAL A 112 -0.47 1.27 -14.27
N LEU A 113 0.73 0.65 -14.16
CA LEU A 113 1.98 1.33 -14.46
C LEU A 113 2.22 1.49 -15.97
N ASP A 114 1.76 0.54 -16.78
CA ASP A 114 1.80 0.67 -18.24
C ASP A 114 0.85 1.77 -18.72
N TRP A 115 -0.36 1.80 -18.15
CA TRP A 115 -1.33 2.88 -18.37
C TRP A 115 -0.76 4.24 -17.94
N LEU A 116 -0.17 4.33 -16.76
CA LEU A 116 0.39 5.58 -16.24
C LEU A 116 1.53 6.10 -17.13
N THR A 117 2.43 5.21 -17.56
CA THR A 117 3.51 5.55 -18.50
C THR A 117 2.92 6.19 -19.75
N PHE A 118 1.94 5.52 -20.37
CA PHE A 118 1.31 5.99 -21.59
C PHE A 118 0.64 7.36 -21.43
N GLU A 119 -0.17 7.56 -20.39
CA GLU A 119 -0.86 8.83 -20.15
C GLU A 119 0.11 10.00 -19.90
N LEU A 120 1.18 9.76 -19.14
CA LEU A 120 2.17 10.78 -18.84
C LEU A 120 3.06 11.08 -20.07
N ASP A 121 3.39 10.06 -20.86
CA ASP A 121 4.14 10.25 -22.10
C ASP A 121 3.35 11.10 -23.10
N LEU A 122 2.05 10.84 -23.24
CA LEU A 122 1.16 11.65 -24.07
C LEU A 122 1.08 13.11 -23.59
N LYS A 123 0.95 13.33 -22.28
CA LYS A 123 0.87 14.68 -21.70
C LYS A 123 2.18 15.47 -21.84
N THR A 124 3.31 14.79 -21.87
CA THR A 124 4.63 15.41 -22.06
C THR A 124 5.06 15.49 -23.54
N GLY A 125 4.35 14.79 -24.44
CA GLY A 125 4.69 14.72 -25.87
C GLY A 125 5.94 13.87 -26.16
N GLY A 126 6.32 12.96 -25.25
CA GLY A 126 7.54 12.16 -25.33
C GLY A 126 7.70 11.29 -24.08
N ALA A 127 8.90 10.79 -23.79
CA ALA A 127 9.12 10.01 -22.57
C ALA A 127 9.07 10.90 -21.31
N PHE A 128 8.10 10.67 -20.43
CA PHE A 128 7.87 11.43 -19.21
C PHE A 128 9.12 11.52 -18.33
N LEU A 129 9.82 10.40 -18.14
CA LEU A 129 11.05 10.35 -17.32
C LEU A 129 12.21 11.17 -17.89
N ALA A 130 12.19 11.46 -19.19
CA ALA A 130 13.19 12.31 -19.86
C ALA A 130 12.76 13.79 -19.94
N ALA A 131 11.50 14.11 -19.61
CA ALA A 131 11.00 15.48 -19.64
C ALA A 131 11.61 16.34 -18.52
N ALA A 132 11.60 17.67 -18.71
CA ALA A 132 12.05 18.61 -17.69
C ALA A 132 11.22 18.46 -16.39
N PRO A 133 11.80 18.68 -15.19
CA PRO A 133 11.08 18.50 -13.92
C PRO A 133 9.75 19.25 -13.83
N ALA A 134 9.70 20.48 -14.35
CA ALA A 134 8.46 21.26 -14.39
C ALA A 134 7.39 20.63 -15.31
N ALA A 135 7.80 20.06 -16.45
CA ALA A 135 6.88 19.38 -17.35
C ALA A 135 6.35 18.07 -16.74
N GLN A 136 7.19 17.35 -15.98
CA GLN A 136 6.75 16.17 -15.24
C GLN A 136 5.68 16.52 -14.20
N ALA A 137 5.93 17.55 -13.39
CA ALA A 137 4.98 18.01 -12.38
C ALA A 137 3.66 18.48 -13.01
N GLN A 138 3.73 19.24 -14.11
CA GLN A 138 2.55 19.70 -14.86
C GLN A 138 1.75 18.54 -15.46
N ALA A 139 2.43 17.54 -16.04
CA ALA A 139 1.77 16.38 -16.62
C ALA A 139 1.03 15.56 -15.55
N LEU A 140 1.67 15.32 -14.40
CA LEU A 140 1.05 14.60 -13.29
C LEU A 140 -0.12 15.40 -12.70
N ALA A 141 0.04 16.71 -12.48
CA ALA A 141 -1.03 17.58 -11.99
C ALA A 141 -2.23 17.62 -12.95
N ALA A 142 -1.98 17.62 -14.27
CA ALA A 142 -3.05 17.56 -15.26
C ALA A 142 -3.76 16.19 -15.29
N LEU A 143 -3.03 15.08 -15.08
CA LEU A 143 -3.63 13.76 -14.92
C LEU A 143 -4.49 13.70 -13.65
N ASP A 144 -3.97 14.23 -12.53
CA ASP A 144 -4.65 14.29 -11.24
C ASP A 144 -5.94 15.11 -11.33
N GLY A 145 -5.87 16.33 -11.84
CA GLY A 145 -7.03 17.20 -12.02
C GLY A 145 -8.13 16.54 -12.86
N ALA A 146 -7.77 15.82 -13.94
CA ALA A 146 -8.73 15.08 -14.74
C ALA A 146 -9.35 13.90 -13.99
N ALA A 147 -8.58 13.20 -13.15
CA ALA A 147 -9.05 12.05 -12.39
C ALA A 147 -10.06 12.40 -11.28
N TYR A 148 -10.04 13.64 -10.78
CA TYR A 148 -10.94 14.17 -9.75
C TYR A 148 -11.96 15.20 -10.29
N ALA A 149 -12.05 15.37 -11.61
CA ALA A 149 -13.00 16.30 -12.21
C ALA A 149 -14.46 15.90 -11.90
N PRO A 150 -15.34 16.88 -11.60
CA PRO A 150 -16.78 16.62 -11.44
C PRO A 150 -17.36 15.96 -12.69
N GLY A 151 -18.12 14.87 -12.51
CA GLY A 151 -18.67 14.07 -13.61
C GLY A 151 -17.93 12.75 -13.86
N GLY A 152 -16.76 12.54 -13.23
CA GLY A 152 -16.01 11.29 -13.28
C GLY A 152 -15.40 10.98 -14.67
N PRO A 153 -14.49 10.01 -14.77
CA PRO A 153 -14.00 9.54 -16.07
C PRO A 153 -15.12 8.81 -16.85
N PRO A 154 -15.03 8.72 -18.19
CA PRO A 154 -15.97 7.95 -18.99
C PRO A 154 -16.05 6.50 -18.47
N GLY A 155 -17.23 6.06 -18.06
CA GLY A 155 -17.46 4.69 -17.56
C GLY A 155 -17.80 4.57 -16.06
N GLY A 156 -17.81 5.65 -15.28
CA GLY A 156 -18.40 5.67 -13.94
C GLY A 156 -17.53 5.12 -12.80
N ASP A 157 -16.54 4.26 -13.05
CA ASP A 157 -15.60 3.83 -12.00
C ASP A 157 -14.43 4.80 -11.82
N ALA A 158 -13.74 4.68 -10.68
CA ALA A 158 -12.58 5.51 -10.38
C ALA A 158 -11.47 5.38 -11.46
N SER A 159 -10.79 6.49 -11.74
CA SER A 159 -9.60 6.50 -12.60
C SER A 159 -8.52 5.56 -12.04
N PRO A 160 -7.75 4.83 -12.86
CA PRO A 160 -6.65 4.00 -12.36
C PRO A 160 -5.63 4.82 -11.54
N TRP A 161 -5.47 6.11 -11.86
CA TRP A 161 -4.65 7.04 -11.07
C TRP A 161 -5.14 7.20 -9.63
N ARG A 162 -6.46 7.21 -9.39
CA ARG A 162 -6.99 7.34 -8.02
C ARG A 162 -6.62 6.15 -7.13
N VAL A 163 -6.60 4.95 -7.70
CA VAL A 163 -6.15 3.74 -6.98
C VAL A 163 -4.67 3.87 -6.64
N LEU A 164 -3.83 4.19 -7.63
CA LEU A 164 -2.39 4.32 -7.41
C LEU A 164 -2.04 5.45 -6.41
N LYS A 165 -2.68 6.62 -6.55
CA LYS A 165 -2.52 7.74 -5.61
C LYS A 165 -3.03 7.38 -4.23
N GLY A 166 -4.15 6.64 -4.13
CA GLY A 166 -4.65 6.09 -2.87
C GLY A 166 -3.59 5.26 -2.17
N LEU A 167 -2.95 4.32 -2.88
CA LEU A 167 -1.86 3.51 -2.35
C LEU A 167 -0.63 4.36 -1.93
N ILE A 168 -0.27 5.39 -2.68
CA ILE A 168 0.83 6.32 -2.32
C ILE A 168 0.51 7.04 -1.00
N VAL A 169 -0.70 7.60 -0.90
CA VAL A 169 -1.17 8.33 0.29
C VAL A 169 -1.26 7.39 1.49
N THR A 170 -1.84 6.20 1.32
CA THR A 170 -1.92 5.16 2.36
C THR A 170 -0.52 4.74 2.83
N GLY A 171 0.39 4.47 1.90
CA GLY A 171 1.77 4.09 2.24
C GLY A 171 2.50 5.20 3.01
N TYR A 172 2.26 6.46 2.66
CA TYR A 172 2.89 7.59 3.35
C TYR A 172 2.33 7.81 4.75
N TYR A 173 1.00 7.91 4.89
CA TYR A 173 0.37 8.21 6.19
C TYR A 173 0.32 7.01 7.16
N THR A 174 0.78 5.84 6.73
CA THR A 174 1.07 4.70 7.62
C THR A 174 2.56 4.60 8.00
N SER A 175 3.41 5.46 7.45
CA SER A 175 4.82 5.59 7.87
C SER A 175 4.95 6.47 9.12
N GLU A 176 6.07 6.36 9.83
CA GLU A 176 6.36 7.23 11.00
C GLU A 176 6.41 8.71 10.62
N ALA A 177 7.01 9.04 9.46
CA ALA A 177 7.08 10.43 9.01
C ALA A 177 5.69 10.99 8.72
N GLY A 178 4.85 10.25 7.98
CA GLY A 178 3.50 10.71 7.65
C GLY A 178 2.57 10.74 8.87
N ALA A 179 2.57 9.71 9.71
CA ALA A 179 1.63 9.59 10.81
C ALA A 179 1.96 10.50 12.00
N SER A 180 3.25 10.68 12.33
CA SER A 180 3.69 11.30 13.58
C SER A 180 4.46 12.60 13.41
N GLN A 181 5.08 12.80 12.25
CA GLN A 181 5.80 14.04 11.97
C GLN A 181 4.89 14.97 11.19
N GLU A 182 4.41 14.56 10.01
CA GLU A 182 3.52 15.37 9.17
C GLU A 182 2.16 15.63 9.83
N LEU A 183 1.65 14.63 10.55
CA LEU A 183 0.43 14.72 11.35
C LEU A 183 0.71 14.73 12.85
N GLN A 184 -0.29 15.15 13.64
CA GLN A 184 -0.28 15.04 15.10
C GLN A 184 -0.81 13.67 15.51
N TYR A 185 0.10 12.73 15.78
CA TYR A 185 -0.29 11.38 16.21
C TYR A 185 -0.89 11.38 17.62
N GLU A 186 -2.14 10.94 17.73
CA GLU A 186 -2.88 10.76 18.97
C GLU A 186 -3.43 9.33 19.00
N LEU A 187 -2.74 8.43 19.72
CA LEU A 187 -3.10 7.01 19.74
C LEU A 187 -4.49 6.78 20.37
N VAL A 188 -4.84 7.53 21.43
CA VAL A 188 -6.12 7.36 22.15
C VAL A 188 -6.74 8.74 22.41
N PRO A 189 -7.69 9.20 21.58
CA PRO A 189 -8.39 10.46 21.83
C PRO A 189 -9.33 10.31 23.04
N GLY A 190 -8.80 10.50 24.24
CA GLY A 190 -9.51 10.27 25.50
C GLY A 190 -10.31 11.48 26.01
N HIS A 191 -10.05 12.68 25.48
CA HIS A 191 -10.69 13.93 25.88
C HIS A 191 -11.39 14.58 24.68
N TRP A 192 -12.68 14.87 24.82
CA TRP A 192 -13.42 15.66 23.84
C TRP A 192 -13.26 17.15 24.14
N ASP A 193 -12.60 17.87 23.24
CA ASP A 193 -12.51 19.33 23.29
C ASP A 193 -13.30 19.93 22.11
N PRO A 194 -14.42 20.63 22.36
CA PRO A 194 -15.24 21.21 21.30
C PRO A 194 -14.61 22.46 20.66
N ASP A 195 -13.59 23.08 21.27
CA ASP A 195 -13.01 24.35 20.82
C ASP A 195 -11.48 24.33 20.90
N VAL A 196 -10.87 23.53 20.02
CA VAL A 196 -9.40 23.42 19.91
C VAL A 196 -8.86 24.61 19.08
N PRO A 197 -7.89 25.38 19.60
CA PRO A 197 -7.28 26.47 18.83
C PRO A 197 -6.52 25.93 17.59
N VAL A 198 -6.95 26.33 16.39
CA VAL A 198 -6.26 26.01 15.13
C VAL A 198 -5.53 27.23 14.60
N GLY A 199 -4.20 27.15 14.54
CA GLY A 199 -3.33 28.21 14.00
C GLY A 199 -2.86 27.93 12.56
N PRO A 200 -2.18 28.89 11.91
CA PRO A 200 -1.66 28.74 10.53
C PRO A 200 -0.67 27.57 10.33
N HIS A 201 -0.06 27.08 11.41
CA HIS A 201 0.90 25.98 11.40
C HIS A 201 0.36 24.72 12.10
N ALA A 202 -0.93 24.68 12.41
CA ALA A 202 -1.54 23.50 13.00
C ALA A 202 -1.55 22.36 11.98
N ARG A 203 -0.97 21.22 12.37
CA ARG A 203 -0.99 19.98 11.58
C ARG A 203 -2.30 19.25 11.83
N ALA A 204 -2.76 18.48 10.84
CA ALA A 204 -3.94 17.63 11.02
C ALA A 204 -3.63 16.47 12.00
N TRP A 205 -4.66 15.94 12.65
CA TRP A 205 -4.52 14.84 13.60
C TRP A 205 -4.50 13.49 12.89
N SER A 206 -3.74 12.55 13.45
CA SER A 206 -3.71 11.13 13.08
C SER A 206 -4.11 10.30 14.29
N ASN A 207 -5.23 9.58 14.22
CA ASN A 207 -5.66 8.67 15.27
C ASN A 207 -6.24 7.38 14.67
N ASP A 208 -6.23 6.30 15.44
CA ASP A 208 -6.69 4.95 15.03
C ASP A 208 -8.24 4.83 14.96
N TRP A 209 -8.99 5.93 14.94
CA TRP A 209 -10.44 5.88 15.09
C TRP A 209 -11.22 5.87 13.77
N THR A 210 -10.59 5.55 12.64
CA THR A 210 -11.27 5.45 11.33
C THR A 210 -11.66 4.02 10.92
N ALA A 211 -11.56 3.03 11.82
CA ALA A 211 -12.01 1.65 11.55
C ALA A 211 -13.49 1.38 11.90
N VAL A 212 -14.28 2.41 12.23
CA VAL A 212 -15.73 2.28 12.49
C VAL A 212 -16.51 3.03 11.42
N ASP A 213 -16.99 2.30 10.41
CA ASP A 213 -18.05 2.81 9.53
C ASP A 213 -19.27 3.16 10.40
N PHE A 214 -19.59 4.45 10.52
CA PHE A 214 -20.93 4.87 10.90
C PHE A 214 -21.80 4.70 9.67
N GLY A 215 -22.43 3.53 9.57
CA GLY A 215 -23.39 3.19 8.52
C GLY A 215 -24.62 4.10 8.46
#